data_AF-A0A2E4SLZ4-F1
#
_entry.id   AF-A0A2E4SLZ4-F1
#
_cell.length_a   1.000
_cell.length_b   1.000
_cell.length_c   1.000
_cell.angle_alpha   90.00
_cell.angle_beta   90.00
_cell.angle_gamma   90.00
#
_symmetry.space_group_name_H-M   'P 1'
#
loop_
_entity.id
_entity.type
_entity.pdbx_description
1 polymer ?
#
loop_
_entity_poly.entity_id
_entity_poly.type
_entity_poly.pdbx_seq_one_letter_code
_entity_poly.pdbx_strand_id
1 'polypeptide(L)'
;MSYWLMKSEPDTYSIDDLAAQPRKTDHWDGIRNYQARNFMRDQMVKGDLAFFYHSNCAEPAVVGMMEVVGKAYPDHTQFDSQEKYFDPDSPSDNPRWLMVDVRFRRKFSNIVTLRAMKSEKRLSDMRLVQRGNRLSILPVTAREWRHILKMAGEV
;
A
#
# COMPACT_ATOMS: atom_id res chain seq x y z
N MET A 1 -1.95 -11.66 12.16
CA MET A 1 -2.56 -10.75 11.19
C MET A 1 -2.06 -9.35 11.49
N SER A 2 -1.29 -8.79 10.57
CA SER A 2 -0.74 -7.44 10.63
C SER A 2 -1.58 -6.50 9.75
N TYR A 3 -1.41 -5.20 9.98
CA TYR A 3 -2.08 -4.17 9.20
C TYR A 3 -1.06 -3.27 8.52
N TRP A 4 -1.41 -2.83 7.32
CA TRP A 4 -0.53 -2.08 6.45
C TRP A 4 -1.26 -0.86 5.87
N LEU A 5 -0.48 0.06 5.31
CA LEU A 5 -0.97 1.11 4.42
C LEU A 5 -0.05 1.14 3.22
N MET A 6 -0.65 1.06 2.03
CA MET A 6 0.08 1.00 0.76
C MET A 6 -0.43 2.13 -0.12
N LYS A 7 0.51 2.93 -0.63
CA LYS A 7 0.23 4.15 -1.37
C LYS A 7 0.22 3.88 -2.88
N SER A 8 -0.78 4.42 -3.57
CA SER A 8 -0.83 4.48 -5.02
C SER A 8 -1.34 5.85 -5.46
N GLU A 9 -0.89 6.32 -6.61
CA GLU A 9 -1.38 7.56 -7.21
C GLU A 9 -2.65 7.24 -8.00
N PRO A 10 -3.80 7.89 -7.72
CA PRO A 10 -5.07 7.51 -8.34
C PRO A 10 -5.09 7.68 -9.86
N ASP A 11 -4.30 8.62 -10.40
CA ASP A 11 -4.18 8.84 -11.85
C ASP A 11 -3.36 7.75 -12.55
N THR A 12 -2.59 6.95 -11.79
CA THR A 12 -1.85 5.79 -12.31
C THR A 12 -2.57 4.48 -12.02
N TYR A 13 -3.00 4.29 -10.76
CA TYR A 13 -3.69 3.08 -10.32
C TYR A 13 -4.52 3.36 -9.07
N SER A 14 -5.84 3.41 -9.24
CA SER A 14 -6.82 3.68 -8.19
C SER A 14 -7.35 2.40 -7.53
N ILE A 15 -8.16 2.57 -6.47
CA ILE A 15 -8.82 1.41 -5.84
C ILE A 15 -9.91 0.83 -6.76
N ASP A 16 -10.47 1.64 -7.65
CA ASP A 16 -11.47 1.20 -8.61
C ASP A 16 -10.83 0.34 -9.70
N ASP A 17 -9.60 0.66 -10.10
CA ASP A 17 -8.81 -0.17 -11.02
C ASP A 17 -8.57 -1.55 -10.41
N LEU A 18 -8.10 -1.62 -9.15
CA LEU A 18 -7.96 -2.88 -8.43
C LEU A 18 -9.29 -3.65 -8.31
N ALA A 19 -10.40 -2.95 -8.10
CA ALA A 19 -11.72 -3.57 -8.02
C ALA A 19 -12.20 -4.14 -9.36
N ALA A 20 -11.75 -3.56 -10.47
CA ALA A 20 -12.07 -3.98 -11.84
C ALA A 20 -11.20 -5.14 -12.34
N GLN A 21 -10.05 -5.41 -11.71
CA GLN A 21 -9.16 -6.50 -12.11
C GLN A 21 -9.82 -7.89 -12.04
N PRO A 22 -9.38 -8.86 -12.85
CA PRO A 22 -9.82 -10.25 -12.74
C PRO A 22 -9.62 -10.78 -11.31
N ARG A 23 -10.66 -11.40 -10.74
CA ARG A 23 -10.70 -11.85 -9.33
C ARG A 23 -10.43 -10.72 -8.31
N LYS A 24 -10.55 -9.45 -8.74
CA LYS A 24 -10.24 -8.24 -7.98
C LYS A 24 -8.86 -8.28 -7.33
N THR A 25 -7.90 -8.91 -8.01
CA THR A 25 -6.56 -9.19 -7.49
C THR A 25 -5.54 -8.70 -8.51
N ASP A 26 -4.51 -8.03 -8.04
CA ASP A 26 -3.42 -7.54 -8.87
C ASP A 26 -2.08 -7.57 -8.12
N HIS A 27 -1.00 -7.40 -8.86
CA HIS A 27 0.35 -7.25 -8.34
C HIS A 27 0.57 -5.81 -7.85
N TRP A 28 1.37 -5.65 -6.78
CA TRP A 28 1.75 -4.35 -6.22
C TRP A 28 3.22 -4.06 -6.51
N ASP A 29 3.50 -3.75 -7.77
CA ASP A 29 4.84 -3.51 -8.31
C ASP A 29 5.44 -2.14 -7.95
N GLY A 30 6.57 -1.82 -8.58
CA GLY A 30 7.11 -0.46 -8.64
C GLY A 30 7.76 0.02 -7.34
N ILE A 31 7.86 -0.85 -6.34
CA ILE A 31 8.51 -0.53 -5.07
C ILE A 31 10.03 -0.49 -5.29
N ARG A 32 10.60 0.72 -5.24
CA ARG A 32 12.05 1.00 -5.38
C ARG A 32 12.68 1.59 -4.11
N ASN A 33 12.07 1.31 -2.96
CA ASN A 33 12.61 1.69 -1.65
C ASN A 33 12.94 0.43 -0.85
N TYR A 34 14.20 0.30 -0.40
CA TYR A 34 14.69 -0.87 0.33
C TYR A 34 13.90 -1.20 1.59
N GLN A 35 13.49 -0.18 2.36
CA GLN A 35 12.73 -0.40 3.59
C GLN A 35 11.30 -0.88 3.28
N ALA A 36 10.63 -0.27 2.30
CA ALA A 36 9.31 -0.71 1.85
C ALA A 36 9.34 -2.15 1.31
N ARG A 37 10.35 -2.48 0.50
CA ARG A 37 10.60 -3.84 0.02
C ARG A 37 10.79 -4.82 1.17
N ASN A 38 11.60 -4.47 2.17
CA ASN A 38 11.87 -5.33 3.31
C ASN A 38 10.60 -5.60 4.14
N PHE A 39 9.67 -4.64 4.25
CA PHE A 39 8.37 -4.92 4.88
C PHE A 39 7.60 -6.02 4.15
N MET A 40 7.54 -5.97 2.81
CA MET A 40 6.88 -7.01 2.02
C MET A 40 7.58 -8.37 2.18
N ARG A 41 8.91 -8.39 2.11
CA ARG A 41 9.72 -9.61 2.17
C ARG A 41 9.68 -10.30 3.53
N ASP A 42 9.87 -9.51 4.59
CA ASP A 42 10.21 -10.04 5.91
C ASP A 42 8.99 -10.14 6.84
N GLN A 43 7.93 -9.36 6.57
CA GLN A 43 6.83 -9.16 7.53
C GLN A 43 5.44 -9.39 6.94
N MET A 44 5.18 -9.03 5.68
CA MET A 44 3.87 -9.25 5.08
C MET A 44 3.63 -10.73 4.84
N VAL A 45 2.45 -11.19 5.25
CA VAL A 45 1.99 -12.57 5.02
C VAL A 45 0.59 -12.58 4.43
N LYS A 46 0.26 -13.70 3.78
CA LYS A 46 -1.08 -13.94 3.25
C LYS A 46 -2.15 -13.75 4.34
N GLY A 47 -3.19 -12.99 4.03
CA GLY A 47 -4.29 -12.68 4.93
C GLY A 47 -4.11 -11.38 5.72
N ASP A 48 -2.94 -10.75 5.68
CA ASP A 48 -2.78 -9.40 6.21
C ASP A 48 -3.65 -8.41 5.44
N LEU A 49 -4.10 -7.34 6.13
CA LEU A 49 -4.94 -6.31 5.54
C LEU A 49 -4.15 -5.02 5.35
N ALA A 50 -4.44 -4.31 4.27
CA ALA A 50 -3.82 -3.04 3.95
C ALA A 50 -4.87 -1.97 3.63
N PHE A 51 -4.67 -0.75 4.11
CA PHE A 51 -5.37 0.41 3.60
C PHE A 51 -4.83 0.75 2.21
N PHE A 52 -5.73 0.95 1.26
CA PHE A 52 -5.41 1.54 -0.04
C PHE A 52 -5.41 3.06 0.15
N TYR A 53 -4.24 3.68 0.00
CA TYR A 53 -4.07 5.11 0.19
C TYR A 53 -3.79 5.80 -1.14
N HIS A 54 -4.64 6.75 -1.51
CA HIS A 54 -4.39 7.66 -2.62
C HIS A 54 -3.36 8.71 -2.22
N SER A 55 -2.23 8.72 -2.91
CA SER A 55 -1.14 9.67 -2.74
C SER A 55 -0.97 10.58 -3.96
N ASN A 56 -0.22 11.67 -3.79
CA ASN A 56 0.15 12.59 -4.87
C ASN A 56 -1.04 13.11 -5.70
N CYS A 57 -2.19 13.32 -5.05
CA CYS A 57 -3.40 13.85 -5.67
C CYS A 57 -3.95 15.04 -4.88
N ALA A 58 -5.02 15.67 -5.38
CA ALA A 58 -5.63 16.83 -4.76
C ALA A 58 -6.11 16.56 -3.32
N GLU A 59 -6.61 15.35 -3.05
CA GLU A 59 -7.09 14.94 -1.72
C GLU A 59 -6.49 13.59 -1.30
N PRO A 60 -5.25 13.58 -0.75
CA PRO A 60 -4.61 12.34 -0.33
C PRO A 60 -5.35 11.71 0.85
N ALA A 61 -5.75 10.44 0.73
CA ALA A 61 -6.65 9.81 1.69
C ALA A 61 -6.53 8.29 1.71
N VAL A 62 -6.94 7.67 2.82
CA VAL A 62 -7.34 6.27 2.82
C VAL A 62 -8.72 6.18 2.16
N VAL A 63 -8.83 5.38 1.09
CA VAL A 63 -10.05 5.27 0.28
C VAL A 63 -10.71 3.89 0.35
N GLY A 64 -10.06 2.94 1.00
CA GLY A 64 -10.56 1.59 1.20
C GLY A 64 -9.51 0.65 1.75
N MET A 65 -9.79 -0.65 1.64
CA MET A 65 -8.91 -1.71 2.09
C MET A 65 -8.82 -2.88 1.12
N MET A 66 -7.70 -3.58 1.23
CA MET A 66 -7.34 -4.76 0.47
C MET A 66 -6.68 -5.79 1.38
N GLU A 67 -6.48 -6.99 0.86
CA GLU A 67 -5.83 -8.13 1.52
C GLU A 67 -4.58 -8.54 0.75
N VAL A 68 -3.49 -8.85 1.45
CA VAL A 68 -2.30 -9.48 0.87
C VAL A 68 -2.61 -10.96 0.60
N VAL A 69 -2.46 -11.43 -0.64
CA VAL A 69 -2.89 -12.80 -1.01
C VAL A 69 -1.75 -13.82 -1.14
N GLY A 70 -0.50 -13.36 -1.10
CA GLY A 70 0.67 -14.20 -1.29
C GLY A 70 1.90 -13.71 -0.54
N LYS A 71 3.00 -14.46 -0.67
CA LYS A 71 4.33 -14.01 -0.22
C LYS A 71 4.92 -13.04 -1.24
N ALA A 72 5.89 -12.24 -0.82
CA ALA A 72 6.65 -11.42 -1.75
C ALA A 72 7.41 -12.29 -2.77
N TYR A 73 7.48 -11.83 -4.01
CA TYR A 73 8.15 -12.49 -5.12
C TYR A 73 8.80 -11.44 -6.04
N PRO A 74 9.72 -11.82 -6.94
CA PRO A 74 10.38 -10.87 -7.84
C PRO A 74 9.42 -9.99 -8.61
N ASP A 75 9.66 -8.68 -8.56
CA ASP A 75 8.93 -7.69 -9.36
C ASP A 75 9.39 -7.79 -10.82
N HIS A 76 8.53 -8.27 -11.72
CA HIS A 76 8.95 -8.51 -13.11
C HIS A 76 9.25 -7.21 -13.87
N THR A 77 8.68 -6.06 -13.46
CA THR A 77 8.90 -4.76 -14.10
C THR A 77 10.35 -4.28 -13.98
N GLN A 78 11.13 -4.83 -13.04
CA GLN A 78 12.52 -4.44 -12.86
C GLN A 78 13.44 -4.91 -14.00
N PHE A 79 13.00 -5.88 -14.81
CA PHE A 79 13.84 -6.49 -15.86
C PHE A 79 13.53 -5.97 -17.28
N ASP A 80 12.42 -5.27 -17.46
CA ASP A 80 12.00 -4.78 -18.77
C ASP A 80 12.42 -3.32 -18.98
N SER A 81 13.28 -3.06 -19.96
CA SER A 81 13.76 -1.71 -20.29
C SER A 81 12.68 -0.73 -20.76
N GLN A 82 11.49 -1.22 -21.14
CA GLN A 82 10.36 -0.39 -21.53
C GLN A 82 9.48 -0.01 -20.34
N GLU A 83 9.64 -0.69 -19.20
CA GLU A 83 8.86 -0.42 -17.99
C GLU A 83 9.38 0.78 -17.22
N LYS A 84 8.45 1.52 -16.61
CA LYS A 84 8.76 2.72 -15.81
C LYS A 84 9.74 2.45 -14.66
N TYR A 85 9.72 1.22 -14.13
CA TYR A 85 10.45 0.82 -12.94
C TYR A 85 11.63 -0.11 -13.24
N PHE A 86 12.13 -0.13 -14.48
CA PHE A 86 13.34 -0.85 -14.87
C PHE A 86 14.53 -0.56 -13.94
N ASP A 87 15.26 -1.60 -13.53
CA ASP A 87 16.54 -1.48 -12.80
C ASP A 87 17.61 -2.28 -13.56
N PRO A 88 18.48 -1.63 -14.36
CA PRO A 88 19.49 -2.30 -15.18
C PRO A 88 20.52 -3.08 -14.35
N ASP A 89 20.63 -2.76 -13.05
CA ASP A 89 21.61 -3.39 -12.17
C ASP A 89 20.98 -4.50 -11.31
N SER A 90 19.68 -4.81 -11.49
CA SER A 90 19.03 -5.91 -10.78
C SER A 90 19.39 -7.26 -11.42
N PRO A 91 20.07 -8.16 -10.69
CA PRO A 91 20.48 -9.43 -11.25
C PRO A 91 19.29 -10.41 -11.30
N SER A 92 19.24 -11.25 -12.33
CA SER A 92 18.13 -12.18 -12.56
C SER A 92 18.08 -13.35 -11.56
N ASP A 93 19.23 -13.74 -11.01
CA ASP A 93 19.37 -14.84 -10.04
C ASP A 93 19.08 -14.42 -8.59
N ASN A 94 19.21 -13.13 -8.27
CA ASN A 94 18.85 -12.56 -6.97
C ASN A 94 18.18 -11.18 -7.11
N PRO A 95 16.92 -11.15 -7.57
CA PRO A 95 16.23 -9.91 -7.91
C PRO A 95 16.17 -8.91 -6.75
N ARG A 96 16.56 -7.66 -7.02
CA ARG A 96 16.59 -6.61 -5.98
C ARG A 96 15.22 -6.25 -5.48
N TRP A 97 14.24 -6.18 -6.38
CA TRP A 97 12.91 -5.67 -6.11
C TRP A 97 11.90 -6.80 -6.04
N LEU A 98 10.98 -6.64 -5.11
CA LEU A 98 9.95 -7.62 -4.81
C LEU A 98 8.61 -6.90 -4.81
N MET A 99 7.58 -7.65 -5.11
CA MET A 99 6.19 -7.24 -5.04
C MET A 99 5.34 -8.32 -4.38
N VAL A 100 4.10 -7.99 -4.05
CA VAL A 100 3.09 -8.92 -3.54
C VAL A 100 1.83 -8.79 -4.36
N ASP A 101 1.01 -9.83 -4.38
CA ASP A 101 -0.34 -9.70 -4.88
C ASP A 101 -1.26 -9.20 -3.77
N VAL A 102 -2.16 -8.29 -4.13
CA VAL A 102 -3.21 -7.76 -3.26
C VAL A 102 -4.57 -7.98 -3.88
N ARG A 103 -5.59 -8.17 -3.03
CA ARG A 103 -6.98 -8.34 -3.45
C ARG A 103 -7.85 -7.27 -2.84
N PHE A 104 -8.61 -6.59 -3.68
CA PHE A 104 -9.65 -5.66 -3.25
C PHE A 104 -10.57 -6.32 -2.22
N ARG A 105 -10.84 -5.61 -1.13
CA ARG A 105 -11.84 -6.02 -0.13
C ARG A 105 -13.03 -5.08 -0.15
N ARG A 106 -12.77 -3.78 0.02
CA ARG A 106 -13.82 -2.78 0.16
C ARG A 106 -13.31 -1.40 -0.20
N LYS A 107 -14.14 -0.62 -0.91
CA LYS A 107 -14.01 0.83 -1.04
C LYS A 107 -14.87 1.49 0.04
N PHE A 108 -14.34 2.50 0.72
CA PHE A 108 -15.06 3.19 1.78
C PHE A 108 -16.02 4.22 1.20
N SER A 109 -17.21 4.33 1.81
CA SER A 109 -18.15 5.40 1.47
C SER A 109 -17.65 6.76 1.95
N ASN A 110 -16.97 6.79 3.10
CA ASN A 110 -16.30 7.98 3.61
C ASN A 110 -14.78 7.78 3.59
N ILE A 111 -14.10 8.58 2.78
CA ILE A 111 -12.63 8.56 2.73
C ILE A 111 -12.04 9.23 3.98
N VAL A 112 -10.87 8.80 4.41
CA VAL A 112 -10.16 9.37 5.56
C VAL A 112 -8.96 10.16 5.06
N THR A 113 -9.11 11.48 4.95
CA THR A 113 -8.08 12.35 4.37
C THR A 113 -6.85 12.45 5.26
N LEU A 114 -5.69 12.72 4.67
CA LEU A 114 -4.46 12.99 5.39
C LEU A 114 -4.60 14.17 6.34
N ARG A 115 -5.37 15.19 5.93
CA ARG A 115 -5.69 16.34 6.77
C ARG A 115 -6.44 15.90 8.04
N ALA A 116 -7.49 15.10 7.88
CA ALA A 116 -8.23 14.55 9.02
C ALA A 116 -7.35 13.69 9.93
N MET A 117 -6.52 12.81 9.36
CA MET A 117 -5.59 11.96 10.14
C MET A 117 -4.57 12.78 10.93
N LYS A 118 -4.03 13.86 10.35
CA LYS A 118 -3.08 14.77 11.04
C LYS A 118 -3.72 15.55 12.20
N SER A 119 -5.03 15.80 12.13
CA SER A 119 -5.77 16.49 13.18
C SER A 119 -6.17 15.56 14.33
N GLU A 120 -6.04 14.25 14.17
CA GLU A 120 -6.47 13.26 15.15
C GLU A 120 -5.34 12.87 16.10
N LYS A 121 -5.50 13.19 17.38
CA LYS A 121 -4.50 12.89 18.42
C LYS A 121 -4.19 11.40 18.52
N ARG A 122 -5.16 10.51 18.29
CA ARG A 122 -4.94 9.04 18.35
C ARG A 122 -4.03 8.52 17.24
N LEU A 123 -3.83 9.31 16.17
CA LEU A 123 -2.97 8.97 15.04
C LEU A 123 -1.65 9.75 15.06
N SER A 124 -1.33 10.51 16.13
CA SER A 124 -0.12 11.33 16.21
C SER A 124 1.16 10.54 15.98
N ASP A 125 1.18 9.27 16.37
CA ASP A 125 2.33 8.37 16.27
C ASP A 125 2.34 7.57 14.96
N MET A 126 1.25 7.64 14.18
CA MET A 126 1.12 6.89 12.94
C MET A 126 2.20 7.33 11.96
N ARG A 127 2.96 6.37 11.44
CA ARG A 127 4.09 6.68 10.56
C ARG A 127 3.70 7.59 9.39
N LEU A 128 2.51 7.42 8.83
CA LEU A 128 2.00 8.23 7.72
C LEU A 128 2.01 9.74 8.02
N VAL A 129 1.68 10.15 9.26
CA VAL A 129 1.55 11.57 9.62
C VAL A 129 2.86 12.18 10.11
N GLN A 130 3.88 11.35 10.36
CA GLN A 130 5.20 11.81 10.79
C GLN A 130 5.88 12.66 9.71
N ARG A 131 6.53 13.75 10.14
CA ARG A 131 7.28 14.63 9.23
C ARG A 131 8.42 13.86 8.55
N GLY A 132 8.62 14.14 7.26
CA GLY A 132 9.73 13.56 6.50
C GLY A 132 9.52 12.12 6.03
N ASN A 133 8.42 11.46 6.37
CA ASN A 133 8.18 10.10 5.88
C ASN A 133 7.98 10.10 4.34
N ARG A 134 8.71 9.23 3.66
CA ARG A 134 8.68 9.02 2.20
C ARG A 134 8.38 7.57 1.81
N LEU A 135 8.08 6.70 2.76
CA LEU A 135 7.78 5.30 2.48
C LEU A 135 6.39 5.15 1.83
N SER A 136 6.31 4.30 0.82
CA SER A 136 5.07 3.92 0.11
C SER A 136 4.33 2.77 0.79
N ILE A 137 5.03 1.99 1.61
CA ILE A 137 4.47 0.89 2.42
C ILE A 137 4.79 1.16 3.87
N LEU A 138 3.75 1.13 4.72
CA LEU A 138 3.84 1.48 6.13
C LEU A 138 3.16 0.41 6.98
N PRO A 139 3.78 -0.04 8.08
CA PRO A 139 3.06 -0.79 9.09
C PRO A 139 2.03 0.11 9.78
N VAL A 140 0.89 -0.47 10.12
CA VAL A 140 -0.22 0.17 10.85
C VAL A 140 -0.49 -0.66 12.09
N THR A 141 -0.55 -0.01 13.25
CA THR A 141 -0.89 -0.70 14.50
C THR A 141 -2.37 -1.08 14.52
N ALA A 142 -2.75 -2.11 15.28
CA ALA A 142 -4.16 -2.48 15.45
C ALA A 142 -5.02 -1.35 16.06
N ARG A 143 -4.41 -0.41 16.79
CA ARG A 143 -5.08 0.77 17.33
C ARG A 143 -5.38 1.78 16.22
N GLU A 144 -4.37 2.11 15.40
CA GLU A 144 -4.52 3.00 14.25
C GLU A 144 -5.51 2.44 13.23
N TRP A 145 -5.41 1.15 12.93
CA TRP A 145 -6.31 0.45 12.01
C TRP A 145 -7.78 0.61 12.40
N ARG A 146 -8.12 0.22 13.63
CA ARG A 146 -9.49 0.35 14.15
C ARG A 146 -9.95 1.81 14.18
N HIS A 147 -9.04 2.73 14.45
CA HIS A 147 -9.41 4.14 14.51
C HIS A 147 -9.73 4.71 13.13
N ILE A 148 -8.93 4.39 12.12
CA ILE A 148 -9.20 4.78 10.73
C ILE A 148 -10.51 4.16 10.22
N LEU A 149 -10.78 2.88 10.54
CA LEU A 149 -12.06 2.27 10.20
C LEU A 149 -13.25 3.00 10.82
N LYS A 150 -13.13 3.42 12.09
CA LYS A 150 -14.16 4.23 12.75
C LYS A 150 -14.33 5.60 12.08
N MET A 151 -13.23 6.26 11.71
CA MET A 151 -13.28 7.53 10.97
C MET A 151 -13.96 7.36 9.60
N ALA A 152 -13.78 6.21 8.95
CA ALA A 152 -14.42 5.87 7.68
C ALA A 152 -15.90 5.44 7.83
N GLY A 153 -16.39 5.22 9.06
CA GLY A 153 -17.75 4.71 9.31
C GLY A 153 -17.93 3.22 9.00
N GLU A 154 -16.83 2.45 9.03
CA GLU A 154 -16.82 1.01 8.70
C GLU A 154 -17.05 0.11 9.93
N VAL A 155 -17.06 0.69 11.14
CA VAL A 155 -17.29 0.05 12.45
C VAL A 155 -17.97 0.98 13.45
#